data_AF-A0A9D6U1Q6-F1
#
_entry.id   AF-A0A9D6U1Q6-F1
#
_cell.length_a   1.000
_cell.length_b   1.000
_cell.length_c   1.000
_cell.angle_alpha   90.00
_cell.angle_beta   90.00
_cell.angle_gamma   90.00
#
_symmetry.space_group_name_H-M   'P 1'
#
loop_
_entity.id
_entity.type
_entity.pdbx_description
1 polymer ?
#
loop_
_entity_poly.entity_id
_entity_poly.type
_entity_poly.pdbx_seq_one_letter_code
_entity_poly.pdbx_strand_id
1 'polypeptide(L)'
;MARTICMLLVATLLFSFSSPFSLPSSGAKLAYAQATAPAPEKPAKPKIVFKGGPGDTPETAVVISGAPNSRVGINAEYYYLMKKFGQPNADWKLKRQSVLHVKGKDYDRMEIELKDGSKKDVFFDITEFFGKL
;
A
#
# COMPACT_ATOMS: atom_id res chain seq x y z
N MET A 1 -0.28 -6.28 -36.05
CA MET A 1 0.47 -7.56 -36.13
C MET A 1 1.95 -7.19 -36.08
N ALA A 2 2.85 -7.73 -35.28
CA ALA A 2 2.90 -8.86 -34.36
C ALA A 2 3.83 -8.47 -33.19
N ARG A 3 3.63 -9.06 -32.01
CA ARG A 3 4.49 -8.85 -30.83
C ARG A 3 5.63 -9.85 -30.87
N THR A 4 6.87 -9.36 -30.84
CA THR A 4 8.08 -10.17 -30.68
C THR A 4 8.17 -10.62 -29.22
N ILE A 5 8.00 -11.92 -29.01
CA ILE A 5 8.21 -12.61 -27.73
C ILE A 5 9.70 -12.92 -27.64
N CYS A 6 10.39 -12.30 -26.68
CA CYS A 6 11.74 -12.69 -26.30
C CYS A 6 11.61 -13.70 -25.15
N MET A 7 11.57 -14.97 -25.50
CA MET A 7 11.63 -16.09 -24.56
C MET A 7 13.12 -16.46 -24.42
N LEU A 8 13.76 -16.02 -23.34
CA LEU A 8 15.10 -16.48 -23.00
C LEU A 8 15.00 -17.70 -22.09
N LEU A 9 15.60 -18.77 -22.58
CA LEU A 9 15.59 -20.13 -22.07
C LEU A 9 16.93 -20.34 -21.36
N VAL A 10 16.95 -20.68 -20.07
CA VAL A 10 18.17 -21.24 -19.43
C VAL A 10 17.82 -22.29 -18.37
N ALA A 11 18.13 -23.52 -18.76
CA ALA A 11 18.76 -24.62 -18.02
C ALA A 11 18.21 -25.09 -16.65
N THR A 12 17.77 -26.35 -16.69
CA THR A 12 17.70 -27.35 -15.61
C THR A 12 18.98 -27.49 -14.80
N LEU A 13 18.85 -27.65 -13.47
CA LEU A 13 19.70 -28.55 -12.69
C LEU A 13 19.00 -28.99 -11.40
N LEU A 14 18.66 -30.28 -11.36
CA LEU A 14 18.20 -31.01 -10.17
C LEU A 14 19.39 -31.19 -9.23
N PHE A 15 19.36 -30.56 -8.06
CA PHE A 15 20.23 -30.91 -6.94
C PHE A 15 19.43 -31.68 -5.89
N SER A 16 19.53 -33.00 -5.94
CA SER A 16 19.20 -33.88 -4.82
C SER A 16 20.24 -33.69 -3.73
N PHE A 17 19.91 -32.94 -2.68
CA PHE A 17 20.76 -32.85 -1.50
C PHE A 17 20.28 -33.86 -0.45
N SER A 18 20.81 -35.07 -0.55
CA SER A 18 20.76 -36.06 0.53
C SER A 18 21.84 -35.69 1.55
N SER A 19 21.45 -35.33 2.76
CA SER A 19 22.38 -35.28 3.90
C SER A 19 21.68 -35.81 5.15
N PRO A 20 22.18 -36.89 5.79
CA PRO A 20 21.66 -37.32 7.07
C PRO A 20 22.15 -36.34 8.14
N PHE A 21 21.22 -35.52 8.62
CA PHE A 21 21.47 -34.67 9.78
C PHE A 21 21.50 -35.55 11.03
N SER A 22 22.71 -35.88 11.48
CA SER A 22 22.96 -36.55 12.75
C SER A 22 22.93 -35.52 13.88
N LEU A 23 22.03 -35.68 14.84
CA LEU A 23 21.94 -34.84 16.03
C LEU A 23 22.99 -35.27 17.07
N PRO A 24 23.90 -34.38 17.52
CA PRO A 24 24.58 -34.59 18.77
C PRO A 24 23.67 -34.20 19.93
N SER A 25 23.30 -35.20 20.73
CA SER A 25 22.83 -35.03 22.11
C SER A 25 24.04 -34.82 23.01
N SER A 26 24.20 -33.65 23.64
CA SER A 26 24.70 -33.57 25.02
C SER A 26 24.54 -32.18 25.61
N GLY A 27 24.05 -32.14 26.85
CA GLY A 27 23.62 -30.93 27.54
C GLY A 27 24.72 -30.01 28.02
N ALA A 28 24.43 -28.71 27.95
CA ALA A 28 25.00 -27.69 28.82
C ALA A 28 23.86 -26.75 29.24
N LYS A 29 23.41 -26.82 30.49
CA LYS A 29 22.53 -25.81 31.10
C LYS A 29 23.38 -24.57 31.39
N LEU A 30 23.37 -23.60 30.47
CA LEU A 30 23.69 -22.22 30.81
C LEU A 30 22.39 -21.55 31.26
N ALA A 31 22.32 -21.23 32.55
CA ALA A 31 21.24 -20.45 33.12
C ALA A 31 21.35 -19.00 32.59
N TYR A 32 20.62 -18.68 31.53
CA TYR A 32 20.30 -17.29 31.21
C TYR A 32 19.16 -16.85 32.11
N ALA A 33 19.49 -16.07 33.13
CA ALA A 33 18.50 -15.21 33.79
C ALA A 33 18.04 -14.17 32.77
N GLN A 34 16.90 -14.42 32.12
CA GLN A 34 16.26 -13.42 31.27
C GLN A 34 15.44 -12.49 32.16
N ALA A 35 15.97 -11.30 32.40
CA ALA A 35 15.19 -10.16 32.83
C ALA A 35 14.00 -9.99 31.86
N THR A 36 12.79 -9.95 32.40
CA THR A 36 11.56 -9.72 31.63
C THR A 36 11.54 -8.29 31.12
N ALA A 37 12.08 -8.05 29.91
CA ALA A 37 11.73 -6.86 29.16
C ALA A 37 10.23 -6.93 28.83
N PRO A 38 9.43 -5.87 29.09
CA PRO A 38 8.03 -5.87 28.71
C PRO A 38 7.93 -6.07 27.19
N ALA A 39 7.01 -6.94 26.78
CA ALA A 39 6.71 -7.17 25.37
C ALA A 39 6.42 -5.83 24.67
N PRO A 40 6.80 -5.64 23.38
CA PRO A 40 6.47 -4.42 22.65
C PRO A 40 4.96 -4.23 22.66
N GLU A 41 4.51 -3.15 23.30
CA GLU A 41 3.10 -2.77 23.32
C GLU A 41 2.64 -2.60 21.87
N LYS A 42 1.55 -3.27 21.51
CA LYS A 42 1.03 -3.28 20.14
C LYS A 42 0.80 -1.83 19.71
N PRO A 43 1.40 -1.37 18.60
CA PRO A 43 1.29 0.03 18.21
C PRO A 43 -0.18 0.42 18.04
N ALA A 44 -0.55 1.56 18.63
CA ALA A 44 -1.88 2.11 18.53
C ALA A 44 -2.28 2.30 17.05
N LYS A 45 -3.56 2.05 16.74
CA LYS A 45 -4.05 2.19 15.36
C LYS A 45 -3.93 3.65 14.91
N PRO A 46 -3.45 3.92 13.67
CA PRO A 46 -3.35 5.28 13.18
C PRO A 46 -4.75 5.91 13.05
N LYS A 47 -4.86 7.16 13.48
CA LYS A 47 -6.10 7.94 13.38
C LYS A 47 -6.06 8.80 12.12
N ILE A 48 -6.74 8.33 11.08
CA ILE A 48 -6.84 9.04 9.79
C ILE A 48 -7.93 10.12 9.86
N VAL A 49 -7.63 11.29 9.28
CA VAL A 49 -8.56 12.41 9.17
C VAL A 49 -8.59 12.90 7.73
N PHE A 50 -9.80 13.08 7.18
CA PHE A 50 -10.03 13.67 5.87
C PHE A 50 -10.44 15.13 6.04
N LYS A 51 -9.78 16.04 5.32
CA LYS A 51 -10.04 17.50 5.33
C LYS A 51 -10.01 18.03 3.90
N GLY A 52 -10.13 19.35 3.73
CA GLY A 52 -10.01 20.00 2.43
C GLY A 52 -11.35 20.14 1.71
N GLY A 53 -11.31 20.04 0.38
CA GLY A 53 -12.45 20.30 -0.50
C GLY A 53 -13.10 19.03 -1.08
N PRO A 54 -13.98 19.20 -2.08
CA PRO A 54 -14.65 18.08 -2.76
C PRO A 54 -13.69 17.14 -3.51
N GLY A 55 -12.49 17.60 -3.86
CA GLY A 55 -11.45 16.82 -4.53
C GLY A 55 -11.58 16.73 -6.03
N ASP A 56 -12.29 17.64 -6.70
CA ASP A 56 -12.43 17.64 -8.17
C ASP A 56 -11.31 18.42 -8.88
N THR A 57 -10.49 19.18 -8.14
CA THR A 57 -9.26 19.81 -8.62
C THR A 57 -8.12 19.68 -7.60
N PRO A 58 -6.85 19.91 -7.97
CA PRO A 58 -5.75 19.94 -7.00
C PRO A 58 -5.94 20.98 -5.88
N GLU A 59 -6.49 22.15 -6.19
CA GLU A 59 -6.73 23.23 -5.21
C GLU A 59 -7.80 22.87 -4.18
N THR A 60 -8.73 21.98 -4.57
CA THR A 60 -9.83 21.50 -3.73
C THR A 60 -9.62 20.07 -3.26
N ALA A 61 -8.39 19.55 -3.38
CA ALA A 61 -8.05 18.17 -3.06
C ALA A 61 -8.50 17.75 -1.66
N VAL A 62 -8.80 16.46 -1.53
CA VAL A 62 -9.08 15.83 -0.24
C VAL A 62 -7.76 15.63 0.48
N VAL A 63 -7.57 16.30 1.60
CA VAL A 63 -6.35 16.18 2.40
C VAL A 63 -6.47 14.99 3.34
N ILE A 64 -5.53 14.05 3.25
CA ILE A 64 -5.45 12.88 4.12
C ILE A 64 -4.33 13.12 5.13
N SER A 65 -4.70 13.21 6.42
CA SER A 65 -3.76 13.39 7.52
C SER A 65 -3.77 12.23 8.51
N GLY A 66 -2.63 12.01 9.17
CA GLY A 66 -2.43 10.96 10.18
C GLY A 66 -1.99 9.62 9.60
N ALA A 67 -1.66 9.57 8.30
CA ALA A 67 -1.16 8.37 7.65
C ALA A 67 0.35 8.21 7.92
N PRO A 68 0.80 7.16 8.65
CA PRO A 68 2.21 6.99 9.00
C PRO A 68 3.09 6.61 7.80
N ASN A 69 2.50 6.02 6.75
CA ASN A 69 3.20 5.59 5.55
C ASN A 69 2.26 5.49 4.35
N SER A 70 2.85 5.27 3.17
CA SER A 70 2.14 5.19 1.90
C SER A 70 1.07 4.11 1.90
N ARG A 71 1.31 2.95 2.53
CA ARG A 71 0.33 1.85 2.59
C ARG A 71 -0.95 2.27 3.32
N VAL A 72 -0.81 2.95 4.46
CA VAL A 72 -1.98 3.44 5.22
C VAL A 72 -2.67 4.58 4.48
N GLY A 73 -1.90 5.48 3.84
CA GLY A 73 -2.44 6.57 3.03
C GLY A 73 -3.27 6.07 1.84
N ILE A 74 -2.75 5.12 1.07
CA ILE A 74 -3.47 4.50 -0.05
C ILE A 74 -4.77 3.85 0.42
N ASN A 75 -4.73 3.10 1.53
CA ASN A 75 -5.96 2.53 2.08
C ASN A 75 -7.00 3.60 2.45
N ALA A 76 -6.56 4.78 2.89
CA ALA A 76 -7.44 5.91 3.19
C ALA A 76 -8.07 6.52 1.93
N GLU A 77 -7.34 6.61 0.81
CA GLU A 77 -7.87 7.08 -0.49
C GLU A 77 -9.02 6.18 -0.95
N TYR A 78 -8.79 4.86 -1.01
CA TYR A 78 -9.81 3.89 -1.41
C TYR A 78 -10.98 3.87 -0.43
N TYR A 79 -10.72 4.04 0.88
CA TYR A 79 -11.78 4.17 1.87
C TYR A 79 -12.65 5.41 1.60
N TYR A 80 -12.05 6.55 1.29
CA TYR A 80 -12.78 7.77 0.96
C TYR A 80 -13.64 7.57 -0.30
N LEU A 81 -13.07 7.01 -1.37
CA LEU A 81 -13.83 6.70 -2.59
C LEU A 81 -14.99 5.77 -2.31
N MET A 82 -14.77 4.74 -1.48
CA MET A 82 -15.82 3.80 -1.10
C MET A 82 -16.97 4.49 -0.37
N LYS A 83 -16.65 5.38 0.59
CA LYS A 83 -17.65 6.11 1.36
C LYS A 83 -18.42 7.13 0.52
N LYS A 84 -17.78 7.69 -0.51
CA LYS A 84 -18.37 8.74 -1.36
C LYS A 84 -19.13 8.20 -2.56
N PHE A 85 -18.62 7.15 -3.21
CA PHE A 85 -19.12 6.65 -4.49
C PHE A 85 -19.67 5.22 -4.43
N GLY A 86 -19.59 4.54 -3.29
CA GLY A 86 -20.09 3.16 -3.13
C GLY A 86 -19.01 2.10 -3.30
N GLN A 87 -19.40 0.86 -3.57
CA GLN A 87 -18.48 -0.28 -3.57
C GLN A 87 -17.59 -0.31 -4.83
N PRO A 88 -16.28 -0.55 -4.70
CA PRO A 88 -15.38 -0.69 -5.84
C PRO A 88 -15.80 -1.89 -6.69
N ASN A 89 -15.68 -1.75 -8.01
CA ASN A 89 -16.09 -2.71 -9.04
C ASN A 89 -17.61 -2.97 -9.17
N ALA A 90 -18.44 -2.41 -8.27
CA ALA A 90 -19.90 -2.48 -8.36
C ALA A 90 -20.52 -1.11 -8.72
N ASP A 91 -20.12 -0.06 -8.00
CA ASP A 91 -20.63 1.30 -8.17
C ASP A 91 -19.66 2.21 -8.91
N TRP A 92 -18.36 1.89 -8.85
CA TRP A 92 -17.32 2.60 -9.59
C TRP A 92 -16.12 1.72 -9.92
N LYS A 93 -15.35 2.09 -10.96
CA LYS A 93 -14.11 1.42 -11.38
C LYS A 93 -12.98 2.43 -11.51
N LEU A 94 -11.80 2.10 -11.01
CA LEU A 94 -10.61 2.90 -11.27
C LEU A 94 -10.19 2.76 -12.73
N LYS A 95 -10.06 3.87 -13.44
CA LYS A 95 -9.64 3.92 -14.86
C LYS A 95 -8.20 4.37 -15.01
N ARG A 96 -7.76 5.31 -14.18
CA ARG A 96 -6.37 5.79 -14.15
C ARG A 96 -6.02 6.29 -12.76
N GLN A 97 -4.77 6.08 -12.36
CA GLN A 97 -4.16 6.68 -11.17
C GLN A 97 -2.85 7.34 -11.60
N SER A 98 -2.56 8.52 -11.07
CA SER A 98 -1.35 9.27 -11.42
C SER A 98 -0.97 10.26 -10.32
N VAL A 99 0.30 10.27 -9.94
CA VAL A 99 0.86 11.27 -9.03
C VAL A 99 1.17 12.56 -9.79
N LEU A 100 0.83 13.70 -9.18
CA LEU A 100 1.08 15.04 -9.70
C LEU A 100 1.90 15.83 -8.67
N HIS A 101 2.93 16.51 -9.16
CA HIS A 101 3.76 17.40 -8.34
C HIS A 101 3.46 18.85 -8.72
N VAL A 102 2.76 19.59 -7.86
CA VAL A 102 2.31 20.95 -8.16
C VAL A 102 2.60 21.86 -6.97
N LYS A 103 3.39 22.91 -7.19
CA LYS A 103 3.70 23.94 -6.17
C LYS A 103 4.22 23.37 -4.84
N GLY A 104 5.08 22.35 -4.91
CA GLY A 104 5.68 21.73 -3.72
C GLY A 104 4.75 20.80 -2.94
N LYS A 105 3.62 20.41 -3.54
CA LYS A 105 2.70 19.40 -3.01
C LYS A 105 2.62 18.20 -3.94
N ASP A 106 2.38 17.05 -3.32
CA ASP A 106 2.16 15.79 -4.00
C ASP A 106 0.67 15.47 -3.95
N TYR A 107 0.08 15.25 -5.12
CA TYR A 107 -1.31 14.85 -5.26
C TYR A 107 -1.41 13.49 -5.93
N ASP A 108 -2.33 12.66 -5.48
CA ASP A 108 -2.77 11.51 -6.26
C ASP A 108 -4.08 11.85 -6.98
N ARG A 109 -4.09 11.67 -8.31
CA ARG A 109 -5.29 11.82 -9.14
C ARG A 109 -5.79 10.44 -9.52
N MET A 110 -7.01 10.12 -9.07
CA MET A 110 -7.74 8.93 -9.45
C MET A 110 -8.90 9.29 -10.40
N GLU A 111 -8.81 8.86 -11.67
CA GLU A 111 -9.95 8.88 -12.58
C GLU A 111 -10.77 7.62 -12.33
N ILE A 112 -12.02 7.79 -11.86
CA ILE A 112 -12.99 6.71 -11.69
C ILE A 112 -14.11 6.83 -12.73
N GLU A 113 -14.66 5.69 -13.12
CA GLU A 113 -15.89 5.57 -13.91
C GLU A 113 -17.00 5.05 -13.02
N LEU A 114 -18.10 5.79 -12.91
CA LEU A 114 -19.27 5.43 -12.13
C LEU A 114 -20.15 4.44 -12.90
N LYS A 115 -21.10 3.82 -12.20
CA LYS A 115 -22.04 2.83 -12.78
C LYS A 115 -22.88 3.37 -13.94
N ASP A 116 -23.15 4.68 -13.96
CA ASP A 116 -23.86 5.35 -15.06
C ASP A 116 -22.95 5.64 -16.28
N GLY A 117 -21.67 5.27 -16.21
CA GLY A 117 -20.66 5.50 -17.24
C GLY A 117 -19.99 6.88 -17.18
N SER A 118 -20.42 7.77 -16.29
CA SER A 118 -19.79 9.07 -16.11
C SER A 118 -18.41 8.92 -15.47
N LYS A 119 -17.49 9.83 -15.83
CA LYS A 119 -16.13 9.85 -15.30
C LYS A 119 -15.95 10.98 -14.29
N LYS A 120 -15.19 10.72 -13.23
CA LYS A 120 -14.83 11.69 -12.19
C LYS A 120 -13.34 11.61 -11.94
N ASP A 121 -12.69 12.77 -11.86
CA ASP A 121 -11.38 12.89 -11.27
C ASP A 121 -11.52 13.17 -9.77
N VAL A 122 -10.72 12.48 -8.98
CA VAL A 122 -10.61 12.72 -7.53
C VAL A 122 -9.15 12.95 -7.19
N PHE A 123 -8.87 14.09 -6.58
CA PHE A 123 -7.54 14.53 -6.17
C PHE A 123 -7.40 14.39 -4.65
N PHE A 124 -6.33 13.72 -4.23
CA PHE A 124 -5.93 13.59 -2.83
C PHE A 124 -4.62 14.34 -2.61
N ASP A 125 -4.52 15.16 -1.57
CA ASP A 125 -3.24 15.71 -1.12
C ASP A 125 -2.55 14.65 -0.26
N ILE A 126 -1.50 14.07 -0.83
CA ILE A 126 -0.75 12.93 -0.28
C ILE A 126 0.62 13.34 0.25
N THR A 127 0.90 14.65 0.27
CA THR A 127 2.19 15.25 0.66
C THR A 127 2.67 14.73 2.02
N GLU A 128 1.76 14.47 2.94
CA GLU A 128 2.11 14.00 4.29
C GLU A 128 2.76 12.61 4.28
N PHE A 129 2.42 11.72 3.35
CA PHE A 129 2.84 10.31 3.42
C PHE A 129 3.51 9.76 2.17
N PHE A 130 3.53 10.50 1.06
CA PHE A 130 4.13 10.05 -0.19
C PHE A 130 5.61 9.68 0.02
N GLY A 131 6.00 8.48 -0.43
CA GLY A 131 7.36 7.95 -0.31
C GLY A 131 7.74 7.39 1.06
N LYS A 132 6.87 7.47 2.08
CA LYS A 132 7.13 6.87 3.40
C LYS A 132 6.83 5.36 3.38
N LEU A 133 7.75 4.55 3.92
CA LEU A 133 7.69 3.08 4.00
C LEU A 133 6.99 2.58 5.27
#